data_AF-A0A7D7VVF8-F1
#
_entry.id   AF-A0A7D7VVF8-F1
#
_cell.length_a   1.000
_cell.length_b   1.000
_cell.length_c   1.000
_cell.angle_alpha   90.00
_cell.angle_beta   90.00
_cell.angle_gamma   90.00
#
_symmetry.space_group_name_H-M   'P 1'
#
loop_
_entity.id
_entity.type
_entity.pdbx_description
1 polymer ?
#
loop_
_entity_poly.entity_id
_entity_poly.type
_entity_poly.pdbx_seq_one_letter_code
_entity_poly.pdbx_strand_id
1 'polypeptide(L)' 'MKLIRIPPYAPELNPAEKIWQWMKSKVAMKLFKDVETLQEKITQMVKQLTPKLIKSITSYELYTQTFLSNFKV' A
#
# COMPACT_ATOMS: atom_id res chain seq x y z
N MET A 1 -6.78 -3.70 19.81
CA MET A 1 -6.41 -3.13 18.50
C MET A 1 -6.18 -1.63 18.69
N LYS A 2 -4.98 -1.10 18.46
CA LYS A 2 -4.65 0.32 18.69
C LYS A 2 -4.64 1.06 17.36
N LEU A 3 -5.35 2.17 17.27
CA LEU A 3 -5.34 3.03 16.08
C LEU A 3 -4.08 3.88 16.08
N ILE A 4 -3.44 3.99 14.92
CA ILE A 4 -2.30 4.88 14.70
C ILE A 4 -2.83 6.12 13.99
N ARG A 5 -2.70 7.30 14.61
CA ARG A 5 -3.05 8.55 13.95
C ARG A 5 -1.92 8.95 13.01
N ILE A 6 -2.29 9.24 11.77
CA ILE A 6 -1.42 9.87 10.79
C ILE A 6 -1.76 11.36 10.70
N PRO A 7 -0.78 12.24 10.46
CA PRO A 7 -1.04 13.66 10.28
C PRO A 7 -1.87 13.91 9.02
N PRO A 8 -2.66 15.00 9.00
CA PRO A 8 -3.43 15.37 7.81
C PRO A 8 -2.48 15.68 6.64
N TYR A 9 -2.94 15.42 5.42
CA TYR A 9 -2.22 15.68 4.17
C TYR A 9 -0.87 14.95 4.00
N ALA A 10 -0.62 13.88 4.76
CA ALA A 10 0.58 13.05 4.64
C ALA A 10 0.27 11.64 4.07
N PRO A 11 -0.17 11.52 2.80
CA PRO A 11 -0.49 10.23 2.19
C PRO A 11 0.71 9.29 2.13
N GLU A 12 1.94 9.80 2.11
CA GLU A 12 3.19 9.05 2.14
C GLU A 12 3.37 8.24 3.42
N LEU A 13 2.70 8.64 4.50
CA LEU A 13 2.69 7.92 5.77
C LEU A 13 1.63 6.81 5.76
N ASN A 14 0.62 6.84 4.89
CA ASN A 14 -0.40 5.80 4.84
C ASN A 14 0.09 4.58 4.02
N PRO A 15 0.26 3.39 4.62
CA PRO A 15 0.69 2.20 3.88
C PRO A 15 -0.26 1.81 2.73
N ALA A 16 -1.56 2.05 2.89
CA ALA A 16 -2.55 1.75 1.86
C ALA A 16 -2.33 2.61 0.60
N GLU A 17 -1.97 3.88 0.77
CA GLU A 17 -1.66 4.79 -0.35
C GLU A 17 -0.41 4.34 -1.10
N LYS A 18 0.60 3.81 -0.42
CA LYS A 18 1.80 3.25 -1.09
C LYS A 18 1.46 2.02 -1.95
N ILE A 19 0.63 1.12 -1.43
CA ILE A 19 0.15 -0.04 -2.20
C ILE A 19 -0.69 0.42 -3.39
N TRP A 20 -1.54 1.45 -3.19
CA TRP A 20 -2.32 2.04 -4.28
C TRP A 20 -1.44 2.69 -5.35
N GLN A 21 -0.39 3.41 -4.96
CA GLN A 21 0.60 3.96 -5.89
C GLN A 21 1.30 2.85 -6.70
N TRP A 22 1.66 1.73 -6.07
CA TRP A 22 2.24 0.58 -6.76
C TRP A 22 1.27 -0.06 -7.77
N MET A 23 -0.02 -0.14 -7.45
CA MET A 23 -1.03 -0.61 -8.40
C MET A 23 -1.23 0.39 -9.54
N LYS A 24 -1.35 1.67 -9.20
CA LYS A 24 -1.52 2.77 -10.17
C LYS A 24 -0.39 2.81 -11.17
N SER A 25 0.88 2.66 -10.76
CA SER A 25 2.01 2.68 -11.70
C SER A 25 1.93 1.59 -12.78
N LYS A 26 1.19 0.50 -12.53
CA LYS A 26 1.01 -0.62 -13.46
C LYS A 26 -0.18 -0.46 -14.41
N VAL A 27 -1.13 0.39 -14.06
CA VAL A 27 -2.33 0.66 -14.88
C VAL A 27 -2.35 2.06 -15.47
N ALA A 28 -1.56 2.98 -14.92
CA ALA A 28 -1.40 4.32 -15.44
C ALA A 28 -0.89 4.28 -16.88
N MET A 29 -1.35 5.25 -17.67
CA MET A 29 -0.98 5.41 -19.09
C MET A 29 -1.34 4.21 -19.97
N LYS A 30 -2.26 3.34 -19.53
CA LYS A 30 -2.83 2.27 -20.34
C LYS A 30 -4.28 2.60 -20.67
N LEU A 31 -4.64 2.35 -21.92
CA LEU A 31 -6.03 2.41 -22.37
C LEU A 31 -6.70 1.08 -22.07
N PHE A 32 -7.82 1.13 -21.37
CA PHE A 32 -8.70 0.00 -21.12
C PHE A 32 -9.96 0.20 -21.94
N LYS A 33 -10.49 -0.90 -22.48
CA LYS A 33 -11.69 -0.87 -23.33
C LYS A 33 -12.93 -0.43 -22.55
N ASP A 34 -13.00 -0.85 -21.29
CA ASP A 34 -14.13 -0.68 -20.40
C ASP A 34 -13.69 -0.75 -18.93
N VAL A 35 -14.59 -0.37 -18.02
CA VAL A 35 -14.29 -0.29 -16.57
C VAL A 35 -14.12 -1.68 -15.98
N GLU A 36 -14.86 -2.67 -16.50
CA GLU A 36 -14.80 -4.07 -16.07
C GLU A 36 -13.40 -4.64 -16.29
N THR A 37 -12.78 -4.38 -17.44
CA THR A 37 -11.41 -4.83 -17.74
C THR A 37 -10.39 -4.22 -16.78
N LEU A 38 -10.55 -2.94 -16.43
CA LEU A 38 -9.69 -2.28 -15.44
C LEU A 38 -9.88 -2.90 -14.05
N GLN A 39 -11.13 -3.12 -13.63
CA GLN A 39 -11.45 -3.72 -12.35
C GLN A 39 -10.88 -5.14 -12.23
N GLU A 40 -10.99 -5.94 -13.28
CA GLU A 40 -10.43 -7.28 -13.30
C GLU A 40 -8.90 -7.24 -13.20
N LYS A 41 -8.26 -6.31 -13.91
CA LYS A 41 -6.81 -6.12 -13.82
C LYS A 41 -6.37 -5.76 -12.40
N ILE A 42 -7.08 -4.83 -11.75
CA ILE A 42 -6.81 -4.44 -10.35
C ILE A 42 -7.01 -5.65 -9.43
N THR A 43 -8.10 -6.39 -9.60
CA THR A 43 -8.40 -7.60 -8.80
C THR A 43 -7.30 -8.65 -8.93
N GLN A 44 -6.78 -8.88 -10.15
CA GLN A 44 -5.66 -9.79 -10.38
C GLN A 44 -4.38 -9.30 -9.69
N MET A 45 -4.10 -8.00 -9.72
CA MET A 45 -2.94 -7.44 -9.01
C MET A 45 -3.05 -7.64 -7.50
N VAL A 46 -4.25 -7.44 -6.91
CA VAL A 46 -4.50 -7.69 -5.50
C VAL A 46 -4.26 -9.15 -5.13
N LYS A 47 -4.72 -10.11 -5.95
CA LYS A 47 -4.48 -11.55 -5.74
C LYS A 47 -3.00 -11.93 -5.78
N GLN A 48 -2.16 -11.14 -6.44
CA GLN A 48 -0.71 -11.36 -6.52
C GLN A 48 0.08 -10.75 -5.35
N LEU A 49 -0.58 -9.97 -4.48
CA LEU A 49 0.07 -9.36 -3.33
C LEU A 49 0.42 -10.43 -2.29
N THR A 50 1.70 -10.79 -2.22
CA THR A 50 2.22 -11.68 -1.17
C THR A 50 2.63 -10.87 0.06
N PRO A 51 2.65 -11.46 1.27
CA PRO A 51 3.12 -10.79 2.47
C PRO A 51 4.54 -10.23 2.33
N LYS A 52 5.41 -10.93 1.59
CA LYS A 52 6.78 -10.46 1.29
C LYS A 52 6.77 -9.19 0.44
N LEU A 53 5.95 -9.15 -0.59
CA LEU A 53 5.81 -7.98 -1.45
C LEU A 53 5.19 -6.80 -0.71
N ILE A 54 4.11 -7.02 0.04
CA ILE A 54 3.47 -5.98 0.86
C ILE A 54 4.49 -5.37 1.81
N LYS A 55 5.23 -6.20 2.56
CA LYS A 55 6.30 -5.73 3.45
C LYS A 55 7.36 -4.92 2.71
N SER A 56 7.81 -5.35 1.52
CA SER A 56 8.80 -4.58 0.77
C SER A 56 8.32 -3.17 0.35
N ILE A 57 7.01 -2.98 0.16
CA ILE A 57 6.42 -1.69 -0.22
C ILE A 57 6.11 -0.82 1.01
N THR A 58 5.68 -1.43 2.11
CA THR A 58 5.17 -0.72 3.29
C THR A 58 6.14 -0.68 4.47
N SER A 59 7.30 -1.33 4.39
CA SER A 59 8.32 -1.34 5.44
C SER A 59 8.98 0.03 5.56
N TYR A 60 8.28 0.95 6.23
CA TYR A 60 8.78 2.27 6.53
C TYR A 60 9.53 2.24 7.85
N GLU A 61 10.75 2.79 7.84
CA GLU A 61 11.64 2.77 8.98
C GLU A 61 11.01 3.48 10.19
N LEU A 62 10.33 4.61 9.98
CA LEU A 62 9.64 5.34 11.03
C LEU A 62 8.66 4.45 11.83
N TYR A 63 7.83 3.65 11.15
CA TYR A 63 6.86 2.78 11.83
C TYR A 63 7.54 1.60 12.51
N THR A 64 8.55 1.03 11.86
CA THR A 64 9.30 -0.10 12.41
C THR A 64 10.05 0.34 13.68
N GLN A 65 10.75 1.47 13.64
CA GLN A 65 11.46 2.03 14.80
C GLN A 65 10.50 2.48 15.90
N THR A 66 9.37 3.11 15.55
CA THR A 66 8.33 3.50 16.54
C THR A 66 7.75 2.27 17.22
N PHE A 67 7.48 1.20 16.47
CA PHE A 67 7.00 -0.06 17.03
C PHE A 67 8.05 -0.67 17.96
N LEU A 68 9.31 -0.79 17.51
CA LEU A 68 10.38 -1.37 18.31
C LEU A 68 10.66 -0.56 19.58
N SER A 69 10.64 0.77 19.52
CA SER A 69 10.89 1.62 20.70
C SER A 69 9.75 1.61 21.72
N ASN A 70 8.51 1.43 21.29
CA ASN A 70 7.34 1.49 22.18
C ASN A 70 6.84 0.10 22.61
N PHE A 71 7.22 -0.96 21.90
CA PHE A 71 6.72 -2.32 22.11
C PHE A 71 7.81 -3.39 22.23
N LYS A 72 9.11 -3.03 22.23
CA LYS A 72 10.13 -3.95 22.74
C LYS A 72 10.09 -3.99 24.27
N VAL A 73 9.74 -5.15 24.78
CA VAL A 73 10.36 -5.79 25.95
C VAL A 73 11.77 -6.21 25.58
#